data_AF-A0A6C0BI57-F1
#
_entry.id   AF-A0A6C0BI57-F1
#
_cell.length_a   1.000
_cell.length_b   1.000
_cell.length_c   1.000
_cell.angle_alpha   90.00
_cell.angle_beta   90.00
_cell.angle_gamma   90.00
#
_symmetry.space_group_name_H-M   'P 1'
#
loop_
_entity.id
_entity.type
_entity.pdbx_description
1 polymer ?
#
loop_
_entity_poly.entity_id
_entity_poly.type
_entity_poly.pdbx_seq_one_letter_code
_entity_poly.pdbx_strand_id
1 'polypeptide(L)'
;MYTNFNICGVLLFPWMPEWIQDVIRASTFLILLAVSTVWFSDNVIEVYHDLVDSFTPDGVIIPDSIKTEIAIACDIALHIIPCMVLGLPHYVISLFIAYGILVLYYTMSYHRLSSIYSPKCSFDQGMVVAGIVGAMTAIWLGSISFFV
;
A
#
# COMPACT_ATOMS: atom_id res chain seq x y z
N MET A 1 -8.08 -2.05 -4.79
CA MET A 1 -9.01 -0.90 -4.65
C MET A 1 -8.75 -0.07 -3.37
N TYR A 2 -8.06 -0.59 -2.35
CA TYR A 2 -7.67 0.19 -1.16
C TYR A 2 -6.72 1.36 -1.49
N THR A 3 -5.72 1.14 -2.35
CA THR A 3 -4.86 2.20 -2.89
C THR A 3 -5.68 3.33 -3.52
N ASN A 4 -6.72 3.01 -4.30
CA ASN A 4 -7.59 4.02 -4.91
C ASN A 4 -8.39 4.80 -3.87
N PHE A 5 -8.91 4.13 -2.84
CA PHE A 5 -9.57 4.80 -1.72
C PHE A 5 -8.61 5.75 -0.99
N ASN A 6 -7.38 5.32 -0.78
CA ASN A 6 -6.34 6.16 -0.17
C ASN A 6 -5.97 7.35 -1.07
N ILE A 7 -5.88 7.17 -2.39
CA ILE A 7 -5.65 8.28 -3.34
C ILE A 7 -6.78 9.31 -3.24
N CYS A 8 -8.04 8.89 -3.17
CA CYS A 8 -9.15 9.82 -2.92
C CYS A 8 -8.97 10.60 -1.60
N GLY A 9 -8.52 9.92 -0.54
CA GLY A 9 -8.16 10.55 0.73
C GLY A 9 -7.03 11.57 0.58
N VAL A 10 -5.93 11.21 -0.07
CA VAL A 10 -4.77 12.06 -0.36
C VAL A 10 -5.20 13.32 -1.14
N LEU A 11 -6.05 13.15 -2.15
CA LEU A 11 -6.55 14.28 -2.95
C LEU A 11 -7.39 15.23 -2.11
N LEU A 12 -8.22 14.71 -1.20
CA LEU A 12 -9.09 15.53 -0.36
C LEU A 12 -8.39 16.09 0.89
N PHE A 13 -7.15 15.67 1.14
CA PHE A 13 -6.40 15.93 2.36
C PHE A 13 -6.44 17.39 2.86
N PRO A 14 -6.20 18.42 2.02
CA PRO A 14 -6.16 19.82 2.49
C PRO A 14 -7.50 20.32 3.07
N TRP A 15 -8.62 19.70 2.70
CA TRP A 15 -9.95 20.09 3.13
C TRP A 15 -10.49 19.28 4.29
N MET A 16 -9.73 18.28 4.76
CA MET A 16 -10.14 17.42 5.85
C MET A 16 -9.72 18.02 7.21
N PRO A 17 -10.48 17.77 8.29
CA PRO A 17 -10.05 18.11 9.64
C PRO A 17 -8.79 17.32 10.03
N GLU A 18 -7.98 17.87 10.94
CA GLU A 18 -6.65 17.34 11.31
C GLU A 18 -6.67 15.86 11.70
N TRP A 19 -7.68 15.43 12.46
CA TRP A 19 -7.80 14.02 12.86
C TRP A 19 -8.03 13.08 11.67
N ILE A 20 -8.78 13.51 10.63
CA ILE A 20 -8.95 12.74 9.39
C ILE A 20 -7.67 12.77 8.57
N GLN A 21 -7.01 13.94 8.47
CA GLN A 21 -5.72 14.06 7.80
C GLN A 21 -4.71 13.07 8.39
N ASP A 22 -4.67 12.93 9.71
CA ASP A 22 -3.75 12.00 10.37
C ASP A 22 -4.09 10.53 10.10
N VAL A 23 -5.38 10.17 9.98
CA VAL A 23 -5.80 8.84 9.50
C VAL A 23 -5.38 8.61 8.04
N ILE A 24 -5.42 9.63 7.18
CA ILE A 24 -4.94 9.54 5.79
C ILE A 24 -3.41 9.37 5.74
N ARG A 25 -2.65 10.08 6.58
CA ARG A 25 -1.19 9.88 6.75
C ARG A 25 -0.90 8.43 7.17
N ALA A 26 -1.59 7.96 8.21
CA ALA A 26 -1.44 6.61 8.73
C ALA A 26 -1.77 5.55 7.66
N SER A 27 -2.86 5.72 6.92
CA SER A 27 -3.27 4.80 5.86
C SER A 27 -2.25 4.77 4.72
N THR A 28 -1.75 5.94 4.31
CA THR A 28 -0.72 6.07 3.27
C THR A 28 0.59 5.39 3.69
N PHE A 29 1.01 5.59 4.94
CA PHE A 29 2.19 4.96 5.51
C PHE A 29 2.04 3.43 5.59
N LEU A 30 0.90 2.93 6.07
CA LEU A 30 0.65 1.49 6.14
C LEU A 30 0.61 0.82 4.76
N ILE A 31 0.08 1.51 3.73
CA ILE A 31 0.13 1.03 2.34
C ILE A 31 1.58 0.94 1.87
N LEU A 32 2.38 1.98 2.13
CA LEU A 32 3.80 1.97 1.75
C LEU A 32 4.54 0.80 2.40
N LEU A 33 4.29 0.54 3.69
CA LEU A 33 4.84 -0.65 4.36
C LEU A 33 4.38 -1.94 3.69
N ALA A 34 3.08 -2.08 3.40
CA ALA A 34 2.54 -3.28 2.76
C ALA A 34 3.15 -3.52 1.38
N VAL A 35 3.24 -2.50 0.54
CA VAL A 35 3.81 -2.59 -0.81
C VAL A 35 5.33 -2.84 -0.75
N SER A 36 6.03 -2.26 0.24
CA SER A 36 7.46 -2.54 0.41
C SER A 36 7.76 -4.02 0.66
N THR A 37 6.83 -4.77 1.27
CA THR A 37 6.99 -6.24 1.42
C THR A 37 7.02 -6.95 0.08
N VAL A 38 6.35 -6.42 -0.94
CA VAL A 38 6.39 -6.94 -2.31
C VAL A 38 7.70 -6.57 -2.99
N TRP A 39 8.24 -5.37 -2.75
CA TRP A 39 9.53 -4.94 -3.32
C TRP A 39 10.70 -5.82 -2.90
N PHE A 40 10.64 -6.35 -1.67
CA PHE A 40 11.65 -7.28 -1.15
C PHE A 40 11.30 -8.76 -1.39
N SER A 41 10.25 -9.04 -2.17
CA SER A 41 9.90 -10.41 -2.54
C SER A 41 10.67 -10.86 -3.79
N ASP A 42 10.98 -12.15 -3.85
CA ASP A 42 11.74 -12.74 -4.97
C ASP A 42 11.00 -12.67 -6.32
N ASN A 43 9.69 -12.39 -6.32
CA ASN A 43 8.83 -12.40 -7.49
C ASN A 43 8.40 -11.00 -7.97
N VAL A 44 9.02 -9.92 -7.47
CA VAL A 44 8.61 -8.54 -7.77
C VAL A 44 8.52 -8.25 -9.28
N ILE A 45 9.46 -8.80 -10.08
CA ILE A 45 9.50 -8.60 -11.54
C ILE A 45 8.27 -9.22 -12.22
N GLU A 46 7.92 -10.46 -11.85
CA GLU A 46 6.75 -11.15 -12.40
C GLU A 46 5.46 -10.39 -12.05
N VAL A 47 5.34 -9.93 -10.79
CA VAL A 47 4.18 -9.14 -10.34
C VAL A 47 4.06 -7.83 -11.12
N TYR A 48 5.18 -7.16 -11.40
CA TYR A 48 5.19 -5.92 -12.19
C TYR A 48 4.78 -6.15 -13.65
N HIS A 49 5.22 -7.25 -14.25
CA HIS A 49 4.85 -7.60 -15.61
C HIS A 49 3.36 -7.93 -15.71
N ASP A 50 2.86 -8.79 -14.81
CA ASP A 50 1.44 -9.14 -14.70
C ASP A 50 0.57 -7.88 -14.50
N LEU A 51 1.04 -6.94 -13.69
CA LEU A 51 0.35 -5.67 -13.45
C LEU A 51 0.24 -4.84 -14.73
N VAL A 52 1.35 -4.60 -15.43
CA VAL A 52 1.34 -3.79 -16.67
C VAL A 52 0.52 -4.48 -17.76
N ASP A 53 0.62 -5.80 -17.87
CA ASP A 53 -0.17 -6.57 -18.84
C ASP A 53 -1.67 -6.48 -18.56
N SER A 54 -2.09 -6.40 -17.28
CA SER A 54 -3.51 -6.23 -16.92
C SER A 54 -4.13 -4.91 -17.38
N PHE A 55 -3.30 -3.88 -17.65
CA PHE A 55 -3.74 -2.59 -18.20
C PHE A 55 -3.47 -2.45 -19.70
N THR A 56 -2.77 -3.40 -20.31
CA THR A 56 -2.36 -3.34 -21.70
C THR A 56 -3.46 -3.92 -22.59
N PRO A 57 -3.96 -3.18 -23.60
CA PRO A 57 -4.98 -3.70 -24.52
C PRO A 57 -4.49 -4.92 -25.30
N ASP A 58 -5.42 -5.83 -25.63
CA ASP A 58 -5.12 -7.03 -26.42
C ASP A 58 -4.39 -6.67 -27.72
N GLY A 59 -3.25 -7.34 -27.96
CA GLY A 59 -2.42 -7.17 -29.16
C GLY A 59 -1.35 -6.09 -29.06
N VAL A 60 -1.27 -5.32 -27.96
CA VAL A 60 -0.14 -4.42 -27.70
C VAL A 60 0.98 -5.17 -26.98
N ILE A 61 2.16 -5.21 -27.57
CA ILE A 61 3.34 -5.86 -26.98
C ILE A 61 4.24 -4.78 -26.40
N ILE A 62 4.34 -4.72 -25.08
CA ILE A 62 5.28 -3.87 -24.36
C ILE A 62 6.52 -4.72 -24.02
N PRO A 63 7.75 -4.27 -24.31
CA PRO A 63 8.97 -4.95 -23.89
C PRO A 63 9.07 -5.09 -22.37
N ASP A 64 9.56 -6.23 -21.88
CA ASP A 64 9.66 -6.53 -20.44
C ASP A 64 10.45 -5.49 -19.64
N SER A 65 11.52 -4.93 -20.22
CA SER A 65 12.28 -3.84 -19.59
C SER A 65 11.41 -2.59 -19.35
N ILE A 66 10.55 -2.26 -20.31
CA ILE A 66 9.64 -1.10 -20.23
C ILE A 66 8.51 -1.38 -19.23
N LYS A 67 8.00 -2.62 -19.15
CA LYS A 67 7.00 -3.00 -18.13
C LYS A 67 7.54 -2.77 -16.72
N THR A 68 8.78 -3.19 -16.46
CA THR A 68 9.43 -2.97 -15.17
C THR A 68 9.56 -1.48 -14.85
N GLU A 69 10.00 -0.66 -15.81
CA GLU A 69 10.13 0.79 -15.63
C GLU A 69 8.79 1.47 -15.34
N ILE A 70 7.73 1.09 -16.06
CA ILE A 70 6.36 1.60 -15.83
C ILE A 70 5.90 1.25 -14.41
N ALA A 71 6.05 -0.01 -14.00
CA ALA A 71 5.63 -0.45 -12.67
C ALA A 71 6.39 0.26 -11.55
N ILE A 72 7.71 0.43 -11.68
CA ILE A 72 8.52 1.22 -10.72
C ILE A 72 8.03 2.66 -10.66
N ALA A 73 7.78 3.30 -11.81
CA ALA A 73 7.30 4.67 -11.86
C ALA A 73 5.92 4.80 -11.20
N CYS A 74 5.02 3.84 -11.41
CA CYS A 74 3.72 3.77 -10.75
C CYS A 74 3.88 3.64 -9.23
N ASP A 75 4.73 2.74 -8.75
CA ASP A 75 4.93 2.54 -7.31
C ASP A 75 5.51 3.77 -6.61
N ILE A 76 6.48 4.45 -7.24
CA ILE A 76 7.00 5.72 -6.75
C ILE A 76 5.88 6.75 -6.67
N ALA A 77 5.09 6.90 -7.75
CA ALA A 77 4.03 7.91 -7.84
C ALA A 77 2.87 7.66 -6.87
N LEU A 78 2.50 6.39 -6.64
CA LEU A 78 1.31 6.03 -5.87
C LEU A 78 1.60 5.74 -4.40
N HIS A 79 2.84 5.42 -4.04
CA HIS A 79 3.18 4.97 -2.68
C HIS A 79 4.24 5.83 -2.02
N ILE A 80 5.32 6.15 -2.73
CA ILE A 80 6.44 6.91 -2.16
C ILE A 80 6.12 8.41 -2.07
N ILE A 81 5.75 9.02 -3.21
CA ILE A 81 5.48 10.46 -3.27
C ILE A 81 4.36 10.87 -2.30
N PRO A 82 3.20 10.19 -2.23
CA PRO A 82 2.15 10.56 -1.29
C PRO A 82 2.61 10.51 0.17
N CYS A 83 3.42 9.51 0.55
CA CYS A 83 3.95 9.43 1.91
C CYS A 83 4.95 10.56 2.22
N MET A 84 5.79 10.95 1.26
CA MET A 84 6.71 12.08 1.40
C MET A 84 5.98 13.42 1.52
N VAL A 85 4.93 13.63 0.72
CA VAL A 85 4.16 14.89 0.69
C VAL A 85 3.30 15.05 1.95
N LEU A 86 2.65 13.98 2.40
CA LEU A 86 1.74 14.05 3.54
C LEU A 86 2.48 14.00 4.90
N GLY A 87 3.69 13.43 4.91
CA GLY A 87 4.46 13.17 6.13
C GLY A 87 4.00 11.92 6.87
N LEU A 88 4.63 11.67 8.02
CA LEU A 88 4.33 10.53 8.88
C LEU A 88 3.10 10.80 9.76
N PRO A 89 2.36 9.76 10.18
CA PRO A 89 1.27 9.91 11.13
C PRO A 89 1.77 10.45 12.47
N HIS A 90 1.04 11.39 13.06
CA HIS A 90 1.39 12.03 14.32
C HIS A 90 0.85 11.26 15.53
N TYR A 91 -0.32 10.62 15.40
CA TYR A 91 -0.99 9.95 16.50
C TYR A 91 -1.07 8.43 16.31
N VAL A 92 -0.69 7.69 17.36
CA VAL A 92 -0.76 6.22 17.38
C VAL A 92 -2.19 5.71 17.19
N ILE A 93 -3.18 6.44 17.68
CA ILE A 93 -4.59 6.07 17.50
C ILE A 93 -5.01 6.07 16.02
N SER A 94 -4.46 6.99 15.22
CA SER A 94 -4.70 7.05 13.76
C SER A 94 -4.15 5.82 13.07
N LEU A 95 -3.00 5.28 13.52
CA LEU A 95 -2.44 4.02 13.03
C LEU A 95 -3.35 2.84 13.34
N PHE A 96 -3.90 2.74 14.55
CA PHE A 96 -4.84 1.67 14.90
C PHE A 96 -6.12 1.75 14.07
N ILE A 97 -6.64 2.96 13.85
CA ILE A 97 -7.83 3.17 13.01
C ILE A 97 -7.52 2.75 11.57
N ALA A 98 -6.44 3.26 10.98
CA ALA A 98 -6.03 2.95 9.61
C ALA A 98 -5.78 1.45 9.42
N TYR A 99 -5.10 0.80 10.38
CA TYR A 99 -4.88 -0.64 10.38
C TYR A 99 -6.20 -1.42 10.47
N GLY A 100 -7.12 -1.00 11.33
CA GLY A 100 -8.46 -1.59 11.40
C GLY A 100 -9.22 -1.50 10.08
N ILE A 101 -9.17 -0.34 9.40
CA ILE A 101 -9.77 -0.17 8.06
C ILE A 101 -9.08 -1.09 7.04
N LEU A 102 -7.76 -1.18 7.07
CA LEU A 102 -6.98 -2.06 6.18
C LEU A 102 -7.37 -3.54 6.37
N VAL A 103 -7.42 -4.02 7.61
CA VAL A 103 -7.83 -5.39 7.96
C VAL A 103 -9.27 -5.65 7.54
N LEU A 104 -10.20 -4.74 7.81
CA LEU A 104 -11.59 -4.87 7.39
C LEU A 104 -11.69 -4.94 5.86
N TYR A 105 -10.94 -4.10 5.15
CA TYR A 105 -10.91 -4.11 3.70
C TYR A 105 -10.43 -5.46 3.15
N TYR A 106 -9.31 -5.99 3.64
CA TYR A 106 -8.81 -7.30 3.22
C TYR A 106 -9.76 -8.43 3.58
N THR A 107 -10.39 -8.38 4.77
CA THR A 107 -11.37 -9.38 5.22
C THR A 107 -12.61 -9.40 4.31
N MET A 108 -13.17 -8.23 3.99
CA MET A 108 -14.36 -8.14 3.12
C MET A 108 -14.05 -8.43 1.66
N SER A 109 -12.86 -8.03 1.19
CA SER A 109 -12.45 -8.20 -0.21
C SER A 109 -11.86 -9.58 -0.48
N TYR A 110 -11.62 -10.40 0.55
CA TYR A 110 -11.06 -11.75 0.47
C TYR A 110 -11.77 -12.65 -0.54
N HIS A 111 -13.09 -12.53 -0.68
CA HIS A 111 -13.86 -13.31 -1.66
C HIS A 111 -13.79 -12.80 -3.10
N ARG A 112 -13.18 -11.64 -3.37
CA ARG A 112 -13.19 -10.95 -4.69
C ARG A 112 -11.81 -10.46 -5.17
N LEU A 113 -10.75 -10.66 -4.38
CA LEU A 113 -9.43 -10.05 -4.58
C LEU A 113 -8.54 -10.75 -5.61
N SER A 114 -9.05 -11.72 -6.39
CA SER A 114 -8.22 -12.49 -7.32
C SER A 114 -7.72 -11.73 -8.55
N SER A 115 -8.02 -10.43 -8.73
CA SER A 115 -7.90 -9.85 -10.07
C SER A 115 -7.09 -8.58 -10.28
N ILE A 116 -6.68 -7.78 -9.29
CA ILE A 116 -6.03 -6.47 -9.65
C ILE A 116 -4.81 -6.07 -8.82
N TYR A 117 -4.68 -6.47 -7.55
CA TYR A 117 -3.48 -6.14 -6.72
C TYR A 117 -3.25 -7.16 -5.60
N SER A 118 -3.76 -8.37 -5.80
CA SER A 118 -3.29 -9.49 -5.02
C SER A 118 -2.17 -10.08 -5.86
N PRO A 119 -0.94 -10.26 -5.34
CA PRO A 119 -0.16 -11.40 -5.81
C PRO A 119 -1.10 -12.62 -5.71
N LYS A 120 -0.87 -13.72 -6.43
CA LYS A 120 -1.65 -14.96 -6.22
C LYS A 120 -1.44 -15.45 -4.78
N CYS A 121 -2.08 -14.78 -3.83
CA CYS A 121 -1.89 -14.89 -2.42
C CYS A 121 -3.08 -15.67 -1.95
N SER A 122 -2.81 -16.91 -1.55
CA SER A 122 -3.69 -17.57 -0.61
C SER A 122 -3.97 -16.64 0.58
N PHE A 123 -5.10 -16.82 1.23
CA PHE A 123 -5.46 -16.15 2.48
C PHE A 123 -4.27 -16.00 3.44
N ASP A 124 -3.46 -17.05 3.54
CA ASP A 124 -2.27 -17.14 4.36
C ASP A 124 -1.24 -16.05 4.03
N GLN A 125 -1.01 -15.75 2.75
CA GLN A 125 -0.06 -14.70 2.34
C GLN A 125 -0.58 -13.29 2.63
N GLY A 126 -1.90 -13.05 2.49
CA GLY A 126 -2.51 -11.76 2.87
C GLY A 126 -2.41 -11.50 4.38
N MET A 127 -2.61 -12.54 5.20
CA MET A 127 -2.42 -12.49 6.65
C MET A 127 -0.95 -12.29 7.04
N VAL A 128 -0.01 -12.88 6.30
CA VAL A 128 1.43 -12.66 6.49
C VAL A 128 1.79 -11.20 6.20
N VAL A 129 1.29 -10.60 5.11
CA VAL A 129 1.51 -9.18 4.82
C VAL A 129 0.93 -8.30 5.93
N ALA A 130 -0.30 -8.55 6.38
CA ALA A 130 -0.91 -7.81 7.49
C ALA A 130 -0.11 -7.96 8.81
N GLY A 131 0.48 -9.14 9.04
CA GLY A 131 1.36 -9.42 10.18
C GLY A 131 2.71 -8.70 10.08
N ILE A 132 3.35 -8.69 8.91
CA ILE A 132 4.60 -7.96 8.67
C ILE A 132 4.37 -6.45 8.83
N VAL A 133 3.30 -5.92 8.24
CA VAL A 133 2.91 -4.50 8.40
C VAL A 133 2.66 -4.18 9.87
N GLY A 134 1.97 -5.05 10.61
CA GLY A 134 1.78 -4.90 12.06
C GLY A 134 3.10 -4.88 12.83
N ALA A 135 4.03 -5.79 12.52
CA ALA A 135 5.34 -5.87 13.15
C ALA A 135 6.21 -4.64 12.83
N MET A 136 6.26 -4.19 11.58
CA MET A 136 6.99 -2.99 11.17
C MET A 136 6.42 -1.74 11.83
N THR A 137 5.09 -1.66 11.96
CA THR A 137 4.42 -0.58 12.70
C THR A 137 4.82 -0.59 14.17
N ALA A 138 4.86 -1.77 14.81
CA ALA A 138 5.29 -1.91 16.20
C ALA A 138 6.78 -1.53 16.40
N ILE A 139 7.66 -1.89 15.47
CA ILE A 139 9.08 -1.49 15.49
C ILE A 139 9.20 0.03 15.36
N TRP A 140 8.47 0.66 14.43
CA TRP A 140 8.47 2.10 14.26
C TRP A 140 7.99 2.83 15.52
N LEU A 141 6.88 2.38 16.12
CA LEU A 141 6.39 2.91 17.39
C LEU A 141 7.41 2.75 18.53
N GLY A 142 8.05 1.58 18.63
CA GLY A 142 9.11 1.32 19.60
C GLY A 142 10.34 2.22 19.40
N SER A 143 10.70 2.52 18.15
CA SER A 143 11.82 3.40 17.83
C SER A 143 11.56 4.86 18.20
N ILE A 144 10.32 5.36 18.08
CA ILE A 144 9.93 6.70 18.53
C ILE A 144 9.96 6.80 20.07
N SER A 145 9.55 5.73 20.75
CA SER A 145 9.55 5.64 22.22
C SER A 145 10.95 5.69 22.85
N PHE A 146 12.01 5.49 22.06
CA PHE A 146 13.41 5.58 22.50
C PHE A 146 13.99 7.00 22.39
N PHE A 147 13.32 7.93 21.72
CA PHE A 147 13.79 9.30 21.46
C PHE A 147 12.93 10.39 22.13
N VAL A 148 12.02 10.02 23.03
CA VAL A 148 11.24 10.91 23.90
C VAL A 148 11.56 10.58 25.35
#